data_AF-A0A812VZ07-F1
#
_entry.id   AF-A0A812VZ07-F1
#
_cell.length_a   1.000
_cell.length_b   1.000
_cell.length_c   1.000
_cell.angle_alpha   90.00
_cell.angle_beta   90.00
_cell.angle_gamma   90.00
#
_symmetry.space_group_name_H-M   'P 1'
#
loop_
_entity.id
_entity.type
_entity.pdbx_description
1 polymer ?
#
loop_
_entity_poly.entity_id
_entity_poly.type
_entity_poly.pdbx_seq_one_letter_code
_entity_poly.pdbx_strand_id
1 'polypeptide(L)'
;MWTCTDGYAQNAAYARNVYQSNDMCCDETCVHVDCDKGYKNRGSSVHATSRDACCEVTCELFSCPGNWSQKPGPVRVGNDLETCCAPHCALFDCEALGWEADPGASGRIGGSKTECCKKTCSSWSCPTGYAVPKSMRHLDSPSDSKCCRQTYCSAFKCDAGWNRNESAKDQVGHSNEECCIATCAVYTCDASAGWANSPAKKNVVGDSPLLCCEPACSNHTCSKKWVPNKLVWDKPGQTDDVCCMKSCELHDCNASLGWKTNGQAASQPADSDATCCLPTCRRYSCSHGWVANPKASDKEGGSDEECCLKTCRAYSCDASLGWLQDPVSLDKVGEDVSTCCKPACSQHKCSSGWVANAAKRNTAGDTDEECCLKSCLLHSCSGNDAILVKKLGIDDAPGETDKACCEPADCQEWPRKLAQAEKGCEKVPITQECNGMYEKSKPADDGSTTFSRCGYQYVGGQVFRCGSLDASKLVCGR
;
A
#
# COMPACT_ATOMS: atom_id res chain seq x y z
N MET A 1 70.28 69.14 35.83
CA MET A 1 70.48 67.90 35.04
C MET A 1 70.56 68.32 33.59
N TRP A 2 71.61 67.92 32.89
CA TRP A 2 71.87 68.33 31.50
C TRP A 2 71.12 67.41 30.52
N THR A 3 70.56 67.98 29.45
CA THR A 3 69.85 67.22 28.40
C THR A 3 70.73 67.13 27.17
N CYS A 4 70.96 65.91 26.68
CA CYS A 4 71.77 65.69 25.48
C CYS A 4 71.10 66.28 24.25
N THR A 5 71.88 66.97 23.42
CA THR A 5 71.40 67.51 22.13
C THR A 5 71.49 66.44 21.03
N ASP A 6 70.97 66.75 19.84
CA ASP A 6 70.89 65.81 18.72
C ASP A 6 72.24 65.18 18.34
N GLY A 7 72.22 63.87 18.12
CA GLY A 7 73.41 63.03 17.95
C GLY A 7 74.11 62.59 19.24
N TYR A 8 73.64 63.01 20.42
CA TYR A 8 74.12 62.53 21.71
C TYR A 8 73.01 61.84 22.49
N ALA A 9 73.34 60.77 23.21
CA ALA A 9 72.42 60.04 24.07
C ALA A 9 73.00 59.85 25.48
N GLN A 10 72.15 59.93 26.50
CA GLN A 10 72.56 59.78 27.89
C GLN A 10 73.13 58.38 28.12
N ASN A 11 74.36 58.30 28.64
CA ASN A 11 74.92 57.05 29.15
C ASN A 11 74.66 56.97 30.66
N ALA A 12 74.19 55.81 31.12
CA ALA A 12 73.93 55.55 32.53
C ALA A 12 75.15 55.80 33.44
N ALA A 13 76.38 55.68 32.91
CA ALA A 13 77.61 55.97 33.64
C ALA A 13 77.74 57.45 34.07
N TYR A 14 77.18 58.39 33.31
CA TYR A 14 77.24 59.83 33.63
C TYR A 14 76.03 60.32 34.42
N ALA A 15 75.10 59.44 34.81
CA ALA A 15 73.84 59.83 35.45
C ALA A 15 74.01 60.61 36.77
N ARG A 16 75.18 60.56 37.41
CA ARG A 16 75.50 61.30 38.65
C ARG A 16 76.28 62.60 38.43
N ASN A 17 76.67 62.88 37.19
CA ASN A 17 77.46 64.06 36.86
C ASN A 17 76.58 65.31 36.91
N VAL A 18 76.96 66.31 37.72
CA VAL A 18 76.23 67.58 37.86
C VAL A 18 76.96 68.69 37.08
N TYR A 19 77.19 68.45 35.79
CA TYR A 19 77.89 69.39 34.92
C TYR A 19 77.00 69.94 33.78
N GLN A 20 77.56 70.85 32.96
CA GLN A 20 76.81 71.66 31.98
C GLN A 20 77.24 71.46 30.50
N SER A 21 77.68 70.27 30.07
CA SER A 21 77.98 69.99 28.65
C SER A 21 77.71 68.55 28.24
N ASN A 22 77.53 68.30 26.93
CA ASN A 22 77.33 66.95 26.38
C ASN A 22 78.54 66.06 26.64
N ASP A 23 79.75 66.57 26.43
CA ASP A 23 81.01 65.80 26.57
C ASP A 23 81.21 65.17 27.96
N MET A 24 80.48 65.67 28.97
CA MET A 24 80.59 65.18 30.35
C MET A 24 79.33 64.45 30.84
N CYS A 25 78.25 64.47 30.06
CA CYS A 25 76.93 63.96 30.45
C CYS A 25 76.33 62.96 29.43
N CYS A 26 76.88 62.86 28.23
CA CYS A 26 76.30 62.15 27.09
C CYS A 26 77.38 61.47 26.26
N ASP A 27 77.05 60.35 25.63
CA ASP A 27 77.88 59.80 24.56
C ASP A 27 77.33 60.23 23.20
N GLU A 28 78.22 60.41 22.24
CA GLU A 28 77.84 60.53 20.84
C GLU A 28 77.24 59.22 20.31
N THR A 29 76.32 59.38 19.36
CA THR A 29 75.63 58.28 18.70
C THR A 29 75.95 58.28 17.21
N CYS A 30 75.54 57.22 16.54
CA CYS A 30 75.81 57.05 15.12
C CYS A 30 75.07 58.03 14.19
N VAL A 31 74.17 58.90 14.68
CA VAL A 31 73.35 59.80 13.85
C VAL A 31 74.18 60.64 12.89
N HIS A 32 75.34 61.12 13.33
CA HIS A 32 76.21 62.00 12.52
C HIS A 32 77.31 61.25 11.76
N VAL A 33 77.27 59.91 11.76
CA VAL A 33 78.25 59.08 11.05
C VAL A 33 77.76 58.78 9.63
N ASP A 34 78.46 59.33 8.63
CA ASP A 34 78.17 59.04 7.23
C ASP A 34 78.66 57.63 6.84
N CYS A 35 77.72 56.76 6.46
CA CYS A 35 78.03 55.42 5.97
C CYS A 35 78.27 55.42 4.47
N ASP A 36 79.25 54.61 4.02
CA ASP A 36 79.55 54.47 2.59
C ASP A 36 78.39 53.79 1.89
N LYS A 37 78.34 53.92 0.57
CA LYS A 37 77.38 53.18 -0.26
C LYS A 37 77.48 51.68 0.04
N GLY A 38 76.33 51.02 0.21
CA GLY A 38 76.28 49.62 0.61
C GLY A 38 76.33 49.37 2.12
N TYR A 39 76.34 50.43 2.93
CA TYR A 39 76.16 50.36 4.37
C TYR A 39 74.96 51.20 4.81
N LYS A 40 74.28 50.73 5.86
CA LYS A 40 73.16 51.43 6.48
C LYS A 40 73.55 51.87 7.89
N ASN A 41 73.30 53.15 8.19
CA ASN A 41 73.54 53.70 9.52
C ASN A 41 72.55 53.11 10.54
N ARG A 42 73.08 52.65 11.68
CA ARG A 42 72.31 52.09 12.80
C ARG A 42 71.47 53.14 13.56
N GLY A 43 71.82 54.43 13.44
CA GLY A 43 71.07 55.56 13.97
C GLY A 43 71.34 55.87 15.45
N SER A 44 70.47 56.65 16.07
CA SER A 44 70.60 57.15 17.45
C SER A 44 70.54 56.08 18.54
N SER A 45 70.24 54.83 18.20
CA SER A 45 70.16 53.72 19.14
C SER A 45 71.52 53.12 19.52
N VAL A 46 72.60 53.53 18.84
CA VAL A 46 73.96 53.02 19.07
C VAL A 46 74.87 54.15 19.55
N HIS A 47 75.40 54.01 20.76
CA HIS A 47 76.37 54.92 21.39
C HIS A 47 77.78 54.64 20.87
N ALA A 48 78.06 55.09 19.65
CA ALA A 48 79.37 54.98 19.05
C ALA A 48 79.60 56.12 18.07
N THR A 49 80.88 56.41 17.84
CA THR A 49 81.35 57.44 16.89
C THR A 49 82.17 56.86 15.75
N SER A 50 82.58 55.59 15.87
CA SER A 50 83.37 54.94 14.84
C SER A 50 82.49 54.40 13.73
N ARG A 51 82.99 54.52 12.51
CA ARG A 51 82.31 54.06 11.30
C ARG A 51 81.94 52.57 11.37
N ASP A 52 82.85 51.72 11.83
CA ASP A 52 82.65 50.27 11.89
C ASP A 52 81.57 49.84 12.89
N ALA A 53 81.36 50.62 13.96
CA ALA A 53 80.31 50.36 14.93
C ALA A 53 78.94 50.88 14.44
N CYS A 54 78.94 51.95 13.66
CA CYS A 54 77.74 52.67 13.24
C CYS A 54 77.14 52.21 11.91
N CYS A 55 77.94 51.58 11.05
CA CYS A 55 77.53 51.21 9.70
C CYS A 55 77.40 49.69 9.58
N GLU A 56 76.21 49.20 9.21
CA GLU A 56 75.97 47.77 8.92
C GLU A 56 75.95 47.52 7.41
N VAL A 57 76.56 46.42 7.00
CA VAL A 57 76.58 46.00 5.59
C VAL A 57 75.18 45.69 5.08
N THR A 58 74.88 46.16 3.88
CA THR A 58 73.64 45.83 3.18
C THR A 58 73.92 44.80 2.10
N CYS A 59 72.84 44.15 1.65
CA CYS A 59 72.89 43.19 0.55
C CYS A 59 73.37 43.79 -0.77
N GLU A 60 73.51 45.12 -0.88
CA GLU A 60 74.12 45.77 -2.06
C GLU A 60 75.60 45.38 -2.24
N LEU A 61 76.30 45.04 -1.15
CA LEU A 61 77.69 44.58 -1.18
C LEU A 61 77.80 43.05 -1.28
N PHE A 62 76.68 42.33 -1.21
CA PHE A 62 76.67 40.88 -1.32
C PHE A 62 76.41 40.44 -2.77
N SER A 63 77.36 39.68 -3.33
CA SER A 63 77.23 39.09 -4.66
C SER A 63 76.63 37.68 -4.57
N CYS A 64 75.46 37.49 -5.18
CA CYS A 64 74.79 36.18 -5.20
C CYS A 64 75.57 35.19 -6.09
N PRO A 65 75.81 33.96 -5.62
CA PRO A 65 76.50 32.94 -6.39
C PRO A 65 75.58 32.28 -7.43
N GLY A 66 76.07 32.08 -8.66
CA GLY A 66 75.46 31.20 -9.67
C GLY A 66 73.96 31.40 -9.90
N ASN A 67 73.16 30.33 -9.75
CA ASN A 67 71.71 30.28 -9.96
C ASN A 67 70.89 30.97 -8.85
N TRP A 68 71.41 32.09 -8.34
CA TRP A 68 70.78 32.93 -7.34
C TRP A 68 70.86 34.38 -7.80
N SER A 69 69.87 35.18 -7.44
CA SER A 69 69.88 36.63 -7.72
C SER A 69 69.45 37.42 -6.51
N GLN A 70 69.87 38.68 -6.43
CA GLN A 70 69.50 39.55 -5.31
C GLN A 70 67.97 39.61 -5.20
N LYS A 71 67.46 39.45 -3.98
CA LYS A 71 66.02 39.49 -3.72
C LYS A 71 65.47 40.85 -4.19
N PRO A 72 64.41 40.88 -5.02
CA PRO A 72 63.78 42.13 -5.41
C PRO A 72 63.15 42.81 -4.17
N GLY A 73 63.20 44.14 -4.13
CA GLY A 73 62.60 44.95 -3.05
C GLY A 73 63.55 45.99 -2.44
N PRO A 74 63.19 46.56 -1.27
CA PRO A 74 64.01 47.58 -0.60
C PRO A 74 65.35 47.01 -0.10
N VAL A 75 66.34 47.90 0.05
CA VAL A 75 67.69 47.56 0.55
C VAL A 75 67.60 46.86 1.91
N ARG A 76 68.14 45.64 1.98
CA ARG A 76 68.15 44.79 3.18
C ARG A 76 69.51 44.88 3.86
N VAL A 77 69.51 44.90 5.19
CA VAL A 77 70.73 44.71 5.98
C VAL A 77 71.05 43.22 5.99
N GLY A 78 72.30 42.86 5.71
CA GLY A 78 72.75 41.47 5.61
C GLY A 78 73.90 41.28 4.64
N ASN A 79 74.60 40.17 4.80
CA ASN A 79 75.75 39.77 3.97
C ASN A 79 75.85 38.25 3.78
N ASP A 80 74.71 37.57 3.76
CA ASP A 80 74.62 36.13 3.58
C ASP A 80 73.64 35.75 2.46
N LEU A 81 73.77 34.52 1.97
CA LEU A 81 73.02 34.00 0.82
C LEU A 81 71.51 34.02 1.05
N GLU A 82 71.06 33.55 2.20
CA GLU A 82 69.63 33.40 2.52
C GLU A 82 68.97 34.77 2.71
N THR A 83 69.68 35.74 3.31
CA THR A 83 69.16 37.09 3.51
C THR A 83 69.09 37.86 2.20
N CYS A 84 70.13 37.75 1.36
CA CYS A 84 70.32 38.63 0.22
C CYS A 84 69.82 38.06 -1.12
N CYS A 85 69.71 36.74 -1.28
CA CYS A 85 69.50 36.11 -2.58
C CYS A 85 68.27 35.19 -2.63
N ALA A 86 67.64 35.08 -3.79
CA ALA A 86 66.59 34.11 -4.09
C ALA A 86 67.06 33.12 -5.16
N PRO A 87 66.67 31.83 -5.04
CA PRO A 87 67.07 30.80 -5.98
C PRO A 87 66.34 30.96 -7.31
N HIS A 88 67.00 30.53 -8.39
CA HIS A 88 66.37 30.40 -9.70
C HIS A 88 65.60 29.09 -9.84
N CYS A 89 64.67 29.05 -10.78
CA CYS A 89 63.93 27.84 -11.13
C CYS A 89 64.82 26.68 -11.59
N ALA A 90 66.07 26.93 -12.02
CA ALA A 90 67.05 25.88 -12.29
C ALA A 90 67.36 25.00 -11.06
N LEU A 91 67.08 25.48 -9.85
CA LEU A 91 67.27 24.75 -8.60
C LEU A 91 65.97 24.10 -8.08
N PHE A 92 64.85 24.26 -8.78
CA PHE A 92 63.56 23.71 -8.37
C PHE A 92 63.38 22.27 -8.88
N ASP A 93 63.15 21.32 -7.97
CA ASP A 93 62.97 19.91 -8.30
C ASP A 93 61.56 19.62 -8.82
N CYS A 94 61.39 19.73 -10.14
CA CYS A 94 60.15 19.37 -10.82
C CYS A 94 59.91 17.85 -10.87
N GLU A 95 60.97 17.04 -10.88
CA GLU A 95 60.88 15.59 -11.06
C GLU A 95 60.23 14.93 -9.85
N ALA A 96 60.60 15.36 -8.63
CA ALA A 96 59.94 14.93 -7.40
C ALA A 96 58.42 15.19 -7.38
N LEU A 97 57.94 16.13 -8.20
CA LEU A 97 56.51 16.46 -8.32
C LEU A 97 55.85 15.80 -9.55
N GLY A 98 56.58 14.99 -10.31
CA GLY A 98 56.14 14.33 -11.54
C GLY A 98 56.03 15.25 -12.76
N TRP A 99 56.78 16.35 -12.78
CA TRP A 99 56.74 17.39 -13.80
C TRP A 99 58.14 17.60 -14.41
N GLU A 100 58.22 18.19 -15.59
CA GLU A 100 59.51 18.52 -16.20
C GLU A 100 59.86 19.99 -15.96
N ALA A 101 61.14 20.29 -15.74
CA ALA A 101 61.64 21.65 -15.63
C ALA A 101 61.33 22.42 -16.92
N ASP A 102 60.89 23.68 -16.78
CA ASP A 102 60.71 24.58 -17.92
C ASP A 102 62.06 25.26 -18.26
N PRO A 103 62.70 24.94 -19.39
CA PRO A 103 63.97 25.57 -19.78
C PRO A 103 63.84 27.09 -19.93
N GLY A 104 62.66 27.59 -20.30
CA GLY A 104 62.37 29.03 -20.45
C GLY A 104 62.19 29.78 -19.13
N ALA A 105 61.97 29.05 -18.03
CA ALA A 105 61.89 29.60 -16.68
C ALA A 105 63.21 29.46 -15.89
N SER A 106 64.15 28.64 -16.35
CA SER A 106 65.38 28.25 -15.64
C SER A 106 66.17 29.40 -15.00
N GLY A 107 66.32 30.54 -15.68
CA GLY A 107 67.04 31.73 -15.16
C GLY A 107 66.18 32.73 -14.39
N ARG A 108 64.91 32.43 -14.11
CA ARG A 108 64.00 33.30 -13.36
C ARG A 108 64.05 32.94 -11.88
N ILE A 109 63.93 33.95 -11.02
CA ILE A 109 63.67 33.73 -9.60
C ILE A 109 62.29 33.07 -9.47
N GLY A 110 62.23 31.89 -8.86
CA GLY A 110 60.98 31.13 -8.71
C GLY A 110 61.19 29.92 -7.81
N GLY A 111 60.13 29.53 -7.10
CA GLY A 111 60.20 28.49 -6.07
C GLY A 111 58.97 27.61 -6.01
N SER A 112 58.15 27.62 -7.06
CA SER A 112 56.92 26.84 -7.11
C SER A 112 56.78 26.04 -8.40
N LYS A 113 55.95 24.99 -8.31
CA LYS A 113 55.61 24.09 -9.41
C LYS A 113 55.08 24.82 -10.65
N THR A 114 54.30 25.87 -10.46
CA THR A 114 53.67 26.63 -11.56
C THR A 114 54.60 27.66 -12.19
N GLU A 115 55.66 28.07 -11.49
CA GLU A 115 56.65 29.02 -11.99
C GLU A 115 57.80 28.33 -12.71
N CYS A 116 58.19 27.12 -12.26
CA CYS A 116 59.42 26.48 -12.67
C CYS A 116 59.24 25.21 -13.52
N CYS A 117 58.01 24.65 -13.61
CA CYS A 117 57.76 23.37 -14.29
C CYS A 117 56.68 23.47 -15.39
N LYS A 118 56.73 22.55 -16.36
CA LYS A 118 55.73 22.39 -17.44
C LYS A 118 55.01 21.04 -17.40
N LYS A 119 53.76 20.99 -17.90
CA LYS A 119 52.98 19.75 -18.08
C LYS A 119 53.47 18.96 -19.29
N THR A 120 53.62 17.64 -19.13
CA THR A 120 53.96 16.71 -20.22
C THR A 120 53.06 15.48 -20.23
N CYS A 121 53.16 14.65 -21.26
CA CYS A 121 52.40 13.40 -21.38
C CYS A 121 52.71 12.38 -20.26
N SER A 122 53.83 12.52 -19.52
CA SER A 122 54.21 11.65 -18.40
C SER A 122 53.11 11.43 -17.36
N SER A 123 52.26 12.44 -17.13
CA SER A 123 51.16 12.40 -16.17
C SER A 123 49.77 12.32 -16.83
N TRP A 124 49.69 12.01 -18.13
CA TRP A 124 48.42 11.95 -18.87
C TRP A 124 47.75 10.58 -18.73
N SER A 125 46.44 10.56 -18.50
CA SER A 125 45.65 9.32 -18.41
C SER A 125 44.92 9.06 -19.72
N CYS A 126 45.09 7.88 -20.29
CA CYS A 126 44.49 7.49 -21.56
C CYS A 126 43.18 6.70 -21.39
N PRO A 127 42.26 6.76 -22.37
CA PRO A 127 41.08 5.89 -22.43
C PRO A 127 41.43 4.40 -22.48
N THR A 128 40.46 3.53 -22.18
CA THR A 128 40.61 2.06 -22.26
C THR A 128 41.17 1.61 -23.61
N GLY A 129 42.18 0.75 -23.61
CA GLY A 129 42.86 0.25 -24.83
C GLY A 129 44.03 1.11 -25.30
N TYR A 130 44.27 2.27 -24.66
CA TYR A 130 45.35 3.19 -24.99
C TYR A 130 46.26 3.44 -23.78
N ALA A 131 47.54 3.69 -24.03
CA ALA A 131 48.53 4.05 -23.01
C ALA A 131 49.48 5.13 -23.52
N VAL A 132 50.17 5.82 -22.60
CA VAL A 132 51.27 6.75 -22.94
C VAL A 132 52.56 5.94 -23.16
N PRO A 133 53.07 5.85 -24.39
CA PRO A 133 54.35 5.17 -24.64
C PRO A 133 55.50 5.85 -23.91
N LYS A 134 56.51 5.08 -23.47
CA LYS A 134 57.70 5.63 -22.81
C LYS A 134 58.37 6.74 -23.64
N SER A 135 58.42 6.58 -24.96
CA SER A 135 59.00 7.56 -25.90
C SER A 135 58.23 8.88 -26.00
N MET A 136 56.97 8.94 -25.54
CA MET A 136 56.11 10.11 -25.67
C MET A 136 55.93 10.89 -24.36
N ARG A 137 56.49 10.38 -23.25
CA ARG A 137 56.37 11.00 -21.91
C ARG A 137 56.84 12.45 -21.87
N HIS A 138 57.86 12.79 -22.67
CA HIS A 138 58.47 14.12 -22.75
C HIS A 138 57.70 15.15 -23.59
N LEU A 139 56.62 14.73 -24.27
CA LEU A 139 55.85 15.64 -25.12
C LEU A 139 55.09 16.65 -24.26
N ASP A 140 55.19 17.91 -24.64
CA ASP A 140 54.52 19.05 -24.03
C ASP A 140 53.05 19.15 -24.45
N SER A 141 52.24 19.95 -23.74
CA SER A 141 50.83 20.23 -24.10
C SER A 141 49.99 18.95 -24.31
N PRO A 142 49.77 18.15 -23.26
CA PRO A 142 49.21 16.82 -23.40
C PRO A 142 47.73 16.82 -23.81
N SER A 143 47.38 15.88 -24.69
CA SER A 143 46.02 15.57 -25.16
C SER A 143 45.93 14.09 -25.49
N ASP A 144 44.72 13.54 -25.64
CA ASP A 144 44.55 12.13 -26.02
C ASP A 144 45.22 11.82 -27.37
N SER A 145 45.02 12.67 -28.38
CA SER A 145 45.63 12.50 -29.71
C SER A 145 47.17 12.58 -29.68
N LYS A 146 47.75 13.34 -28.75
CA LYS A 146 49.20 13.53 -28.64
C LYS A 146 49.88 12.48 -27.78
N CYS A 147 49.26 12.10 -26.66
CA CYS A 147 49.87 11.24 -25.64
C CYS A 147 49.48 9.76 -25.75
N CYS A 148 48.29 9.44 -26.26
CA CYS A 148 47.75 8.09 -26.21
C CYS A 148 48.02 7.31 -27.50
N ARG A 149 48.51 6.08 -27.36
CA ARG A 149 48.66 5.11 -28.45
C ARG A 149 48.02 3.79 -28.06
N GLN A 150 47.53 3.07 -29.06
CA GLN A 150 46.91 1.77 -28.89
C GLN A 150 47.89 0.78 -28.23
N THR A 151 47.37 -0.04 -27.32
CA THR A 151 48.13 -1.06 -26.59
C THR A 151 48.25 -2.37 -27.38
N TYR A 152 49.15 -3.25 -26.94
CA TYR A 152 49.25 -4.61 -27.50
C TYR A 152 48.10 -5.48 -27.00
N CYS A 153 47.58 -6.37 -27.84
CA CYS A 153 46.48 -7.27 -27.49
C CYS A 153 46.77 -8.18 -26.30
N SER A 154 48.04 -8.43 -25.96
CA SER A 154 48.44 -9.11 -24.72
C SER A 154 47.92 -8.44 -23.43
N ALA A 155 47.67 -7.12 -23.46
CA ALA A 155 47.12 -6.36 -22.34
C ALA A 155 45.59 -6.15 -22.44
N PHE A 156 44.98 -6.49 -23.57
CA PHE A 156 43.53 -6.34 -23.79
C PHE A 156 42.75 -7.44 -23.06
N LYS A 157 41.62 -7.06 -22.45
CA LYS A 157 40.71 -7.99 -21.76
C LYS A 157 39.51 -8.25 -22.65
N CYS A 158 39.31 -9.50 -23.04
CA CYS A 158 38.18 -9.93 -23.85
C CYS A 158 36.87 -9.87 -23.06
N ASP A 159 35.80 -9.47 -23.74
CA ASP A 159 34.46 -9.48 -23.17
C ASP A 159 33.91 -10.91 -23.00
N ALA A 160 32.78 -11.02 -22.29
CA ALA A 160 32.10 -12.29 -22.12
C ALA A 160 31.76 -12.93 -23.48
N GLY A 161 32.13 -14.20 -23.65
CA GLY A 161 31.93 -14.93 -24.90
C GLY A 161 33.06 -14.78 -25.92
N TRP A 162 34.18 -14.18 -25.52
CA TRP A 162 35.40 -14.10 -26.31
C TRP A 162 36.58 -14.69 -25.54
N ASN A 163 37.43 -15.45 -26.23
CA ASN A 163 38.69 -15.95 -25.68
C ASN A 163 39.85 -15.11 -26.20
N ARG A 164 40.98 -15.07 -25.48
CA ARG A 164 42.18 -14.39 -25.97
C ARG A 164 42.67 -15.04 -27.27
N ASN A 165 43.00 -14.22 -28.26
CA ASN A 165 43.64 -14.69 -29.48
C ASN A 165 45.16 -14.68 -29.30
N GLU A 166 45.74 -15.85 -28.99
CA GLU A 166 47.20 -15.99 -28.80
C GLU A 166 48.01 -15.60 -30.03
N SER A 167 47.45 -15.73 -31.24
CA SER A 167 48.10 -15.33 -32.49
C SER A 167 48.19 -13.81 -32.67
N ALA A 168 47.35 -13.04 -31.96
CA ALA A 168 47.30 -11.59 -32.03
C ALA A 168 48.02 -10.89 -30.86
N LYS A 169 48.58 -11.63 -29.88
CA LYS A 169 49.09 -11.08 -28.61
C LYS A 169 50.12 -9.95 -28.77
N ASP A 170 50.94 -10.00 -29.83
CA ASP A 170 52.00 -9.04 -30.14
C ASP A 170 51.56 -7.98 -31.18
N GLN A 171 50.28 -8.01 -31.57
CA GLN A 171 49.67 -7.01 -32.43
C GLN A 171 49.11 -5.87 -31.58
N VAL A 172 49.05 -4.68 -32.18
CA VAL A 172 48.41 -3.51 -31.59
C VAL A 172 46.91 -3.64 -31.83
N GLY A 173 46.10 -3.49 -30.79
CA GLY A 173 44.65 -3.60 -30.89
C GLY A 173 43.92 -3.20 -29.60
N HIS A 174 42.63 -2.96 -29.72
CA HIS A 174 41.81 -2.35 -28.66
C HIS A 174 40.33 -2.79 -28.68
N SER A 175 39.97 -3.77 -29.50
CA SER A 175 38.63 -4.38 -29.51
C SER A 175 38.68 -5.91 -29.44
N ASN A 176 37.53 -6.55 -29.23
CA ASN A 176 37.44 -8.01 -29.24
C ASN A 176 37.76 -8.59 -30.62
N GLU A 177 37.34 -7.92 -31.69
CA GLU A 177 37.55 -8.35 -33.07
C GLU A 177 39.04 -8.32 -33.46
N GLU A 178 39.82 -7.44 -32.83
CA GLU A 178 41.26 -7.30 -33.06
C GLU A 178 42.08 -8.25 -32.16
N CYS A 179 41.71 -8.35 -30.87
CA CYS A 179 42.55 -8.99 -29.85
C CYS A 179 42.04 -10.34 -29.33
N CYS A 180 40.81 -10.70 -29.67
CA CYS A 180 40.13 -11.87 -29.14
C CYS A 180 39.59 -12.76 -30.27
N ILE A 181 39.10 -13.93 -29.90
CA ILE A 181 38.45 -14.87 -30.81
C ILE A 181 37.08 -15.25 -30.26
N ALA A 182 36.07 -15.17 -31.13
CA ALA A 182 34.69 -15.43 -30.77
C ALA A 182 34.50 -16.88 -30.32
N THR A 183 33.69 -17.06 -29.28
CA THR A 183 33.19 -18.38 -28.88
C THR A 183 31.74 -18.54 -29.29
N CYS A 184 31.22 -19.76 -29.21
CA CYS A 184 29.81 -20.05 -29.47
C CYS A 184 28.84 -19.29 -28.55
N ALA A 185 29.31 -18.65 -27.48
CA ALA A 185 28.52 -17.75 -26.66
C ALA A 185 28.02 -16.49 -27.39
N VAL A 186 28.74 -16.02 -28.41
CA VAL A 186 28.37 -14.82 -29.19
C VAL A 186 27.81 -15.16 -30.58
N TYR A 187 27.83 -16.43 -30.95
CA TYR A 187 27.17 -16.92 -32.15
C TYR A 187 25.65 -17.00 -31.93
N THR A 188 24.84 -16.58 -32.90
CA THR A 188 23.37 -16.68 -32.81
C THR A 188 22.88 -17.76 -33.76
N CYS A 189 22.28 -18.81 -33.21
CA CYS A 189 21.65 -19.88 -34.00
C CYS A 189 20.32 -19.41 -34.60
N ASP A 190 20.04 -19.85 -35.83
CA ASP A 190 18.77 -19.54 -36.50
C ASP A 190 17.64 -20.40 -35.93
N ALA A 191 16.90 -19.83 -34.98
CA ALA A 191 15.74 -20.47 -34.37
C ALA A 191 14.62 -20.76 -35.39
N SER A 192 14.49 -19.94 -36.44
CA SER A 192 13.49 -20.15 -37.49
C SER A 192 13.81 -21.36 -38.37
N ALA A 193 15.09 -21.71 -38.49
CA ALA A 193 15.58 -22.92 -39.14
C ALA A 193 15.66 -24.14 -38.20
N GLY A 194 15.16 -24.04 -36.97
CA GLY A 194 15.12 -25.15 -36.02
C GLY A 194 16.42 -25.40 -35.25
N TRP A 195 17.24 -24.36 -35.05
CA TRP A 195 18.52 -24.47 -34.34
C TRP A 195 18.55 -23.60 -33.08
N ALA A 196 19.11 -24.14 -32.00
CA ALA A 196 19.31 -23.43 -30.74
C ALA A 196 20.79 -23.46 -30.33
N ASN A 197 21.21 -22.44 -29.59
CA ASN A 197 22.56 -22.39 -29.02
C ASN A 197 22.76 -23.52 -28.02
N SER A 198 23.86 -24.26 -28.16
CA SER A 198 24.24 -25.32 -27.23
C SER A 198 24.85 -24.73 -25.94
N PRO A 199 24.27 -24.96 -24.76
CA PRO A 199 24.86 -24.55 -23.49
C PRO A 199 26.20 -25.24 -23.24
N ALA A 200 26.34 -26.49 -23.69
CA ALA A 200 27.54 -27.30 -23.52
C ALA A 200 28.73 -26.74 -24.32
N LYS A 201 28.46 -26.08 -25.45
CA LYS A 201 29.50 -25.56 -26.35
C LYS A 201 29.78 -24.08 -26.18
N LYS A 202 29.17 -23.41 -25.19
CA LYS A 202 29.27 -21.95 -24.97
C LYS A 202 30.71 -21.40 -25.02
N ASN A 203 31.68 -22.12 -24.46
CA ASN A 203 33.08 -21.67 -24.38
C ASN A 203 33.96 -22.18 -25.54
N VAL A 204 33.39 -22.92 -26.50
CA VAL A 204 34.10 -23.43 -27.67
C VAL A 204 34.33 -22.28 -28.63
N VAL A 205 35.57 -22.13 -29.10
CA VAL A 205 35.95 -21.14 -30.11
C VAL A 205 35.31 -21.53 -31.44
N GLY A 206 34.54 -20.62 -32.05
CA GLY A 206 33.82 -20.93 -33.28
C GLY A 206 32.68 -19.98 -33.60
N ASP A 207 32.30 -19.97 -34.88
CA ASP A 207 31.33 -19.06 -35.49
C ASP A 207 30.43 -19.77 -36.52
N SER A 208 30.32 -21.10 -36.44
CA SER A 208 29.55 -21.90 -37.41
C SER A 208 28.36 -22.62 -36.75
N PRO A 209 27.25 -22.83 -37.49
CA PRO A 209 26.08 -23.53 -36.95
C PRO A 209 26.41 -24.95 -36.49
N LEU A 210 27.23 -25.69 -37.27
CA LEU A 210 27.62 -27.06 -36.96
C LEU A 210 28.38 -27.17 -35.63
N LEU A 211 29.15 -26.13 -35.30
CA LEU A 211 29.93 -26.09 -34.09
C LEU A 211 29.12 -25.57 -32.91
N CYS A 212 28.33 -24.51 -33.08
CA CYS A 212 27.72 -23.78 -31.97
C CYS A 212 26.26 -24.14 -31.67
N CYS A 213 25.58 -24.78 -32.61
CA CYS A 213 24.16 -25.07 -32.50
C CYS A 213 23.88 -26.55 -32.25
N GLU A 214 22.68 -26.79 -31.73
CA GLU A 214 22.01 -28.08 -31.60
C GLU A 214 20.58 -27.95 -32.13
N PRO A 215 19.93 -29.05 -32.54
CA PRO A 215 18.53 -29.01 -32.94
C PRO A 215 17.65 -28.46 -31.80
N ALA A 216 16.82 -27.48 -32.15
CA ALA A 216 15.85 -26.90 -31.24
C ALA A 216 14.62 -27.80 -31.12
N CYS A 217 13.88 -27.64 -30.03
CA CYS A 217 12.61 -28.33 -29.81
C CYS A 217 11.57 -28.03 -30.89
N SER A 218 11.69 -26.92 -31.60
CA SER A 218 10.88 -26.61 -32.79
C SER A 218 11.03 -27.62 -33.93
N ASN A 219 12.14 -28.36 -33.97
CA ASN A 219 12.40 -29.41 -34.96
C ASN A 219 12.05 -30.82 -34.42
N HIS A 220 11.62 -30.93 -33.17
CA HIS A 220 11.23 -32.19 -32.56
C HIS A 220 9.75 -32.49 -32.84
N THR A 221 9.46 -33.72 -33.27
CA THR A 221 8.08 -34.20 -33.44
C THR A 221 7.68 -35.02 -32.21
N CYS A 222 6.68 -34.54 -31.47
CA CYS A 222 6.21 -35.20 -30.27
C CYS A 222 5.59 -36.58 -30.55
N SER A 223 5.87 -37.56 -29.69
CA SER A 223 5.20 -38.86 -29.73
C SER A 223 3.69 -38.75 -29.48
N LYS A 224 2.95 -39.83 -29.75
CA LYS A 224 1.50 -39.91 -29.49
C LYS A 224 1.18 -39.53 -28.03
N LYS A 225 0.12 -38.74 -27.83
CA LYS A 225 -0.34 -38.19 -26.54
C LYS A 225 0.54 -37.11 -25.90
N TRP A 226 1.51 -36.61 -26.66
CA TRP A 226 2.30 -35.46 -26.30
C TRP A 226 2.05 -34.34 -27.31
N VAL A 227 2.10 -33.11 -26.82
CA VAL A 227 1.93 -31.90 -27.63
C VAL A 227 3.15 -31.01 -27.51
N PRO A 228 3.46 -30.18 -28.52
CA PRO A 228 4.67 -29.39 -28.48
C PRO A 228 4.64 -28.34 -27.37
N ASN A 229 5.72 -28.25 -26.60
CA ASN A 229 5.85 -27.28 -25.53
C ASN A 229 6.41 -25.96 -26.07
N LYS A 230 5.52 -25.00 -26.33
CA LYS A 230 5.89 -23.69 -26.87
C LYS A 230 6.79 -22.86 -25.94
N LEU A 231 6.85 -23.16 -24.64
CA LEU A 231 7.71 -22.44 -23.68
C LEU A 231 9.20 -22.76 -23.85
N VAL A 232 9.51 -23.90 -24.47
CA VAL A 232 10.89 -24.38 -24.70
C VAL A 232 11.20 -24.52 -26.19
N TRP A 233 10.38 -23.93 -27.06
CA TRP A 233 10.45 -24.08 -28.51
C TRP A 233 11.84 -23.73 -29.08
N ASP A 234 12.45 -22.66 -28.58
CA ASP A 234 13.77 -22.17 -29.01
C ASP A 234 14.93 -22.72 -28.17
N LYS A 235 14.68 -23.76 -27.37
CA LYS A 235 15.69 -24.42 -26.53
C LYS A 235 16.20 -25.69 -27.23
N PRO A 236 17.47 -26.07 -26.99
CA PRO A 236 18.00 -27.30 -27.53
C PRO A 236 17.30 -28.52 -26.93
N GLY A 237 16.97 -29.49 -27.77
CA GLY A 237 16.32 -30.73 -27.35
C GLY A 237 15.79 -31.54 -28.51
N GLN A 238 15.71 -32.86 -28.33
CA GLN A 238 15.24 -33.82 -29.34
C GLN A 238 14.45 -35.00 -28.74
N THR A 239 13.93 -34.83 -27.53
CA THR A 239 13.17 -35.87 -26.84
C THR A 239 11.89 -35.29 -26.28
N ASP A 240 10.88 -36.14 -26.07
CA ASP A 240 9.56 -35.70 -25.61
C ASP A 240 9.60 -35.08 -24.22
N ASP A 241 10.44 -35.60 -23.33
CA ASP A 241 10.63 -35.10 -21.96
C ASP A 241 11.24 -33.70 -21.92
N VAL A 242 11.96 -33.30 -22.97
CA VAL A 242 12.56 -31.96 -23.09
C VAL A 242 11.66 -31.03 -23.88
N CYS A 243 11.11 -31.49 -25.00
CA CYS A 243 10.48 -30.62 -26.01
C CYS A 243 8.95 -30.65 -26.02
N CYS A 244 8.35 -31.62 -25.34
CA CYS A 244 6.92 -31.82 -25.36
C CYS A 244 6.34 -31.73 -23.95
N MET A 245 5.03 -31.64 -23.90
CA MET A 245 4.26 -31.80 -22.67
C MET A 245 3.14 -32.79 -22.90
N LYS A 246 2.65 -33.40 -21.82
CA LYS A 246 1.53 -34.34 -21.88
C LYS A 246 0.31 -33.63 -22.46
N SER A 247 -0.45 -34.33 -23.31
CA SER A 247 -1.73 -33.85 -23.78
C SER A 247 -2.85 -34.24 -22.81
N CYS A 248 -4.04 -33.65 -22.97
CA CYS A 248 -5.21 -34.01 -22.17
C CYS A 248 -5.63 -35.48 -22.32
N GLU A 249 -5.15 -36.23 -23.32
CA GLU A 249 -5.34 -37.70 -23.37
C GLU A 249 -4.67 -38.44 -22.21
N LEU A 250 -3.66 -37.84 -21.57
CA LEU A 250 -2.98 -38.39 -20.41
C LEU A 250 -3.37 -37.68 -19.10
N HIS A 251 -4.31 -36.74 -19.16
CA HIS A 251 -4.78 -36.00 -17.98
C HIS A 251 -5.85 -36.81 -17.25
N ASP A 252 -5.69 -36.96 -15.94
CA ASP A 252 -6.65 -37.68 -15.09
C ASP A 252 -7.68 -36.71 -14.50
N CYS A 253 -8.89 -36.74 -15.05
CA CYS A 253 -10.00 -35.94 -14.55
C CYS A 253 -10.61 -36.61 -13.32
N ASN A 254 -10.36 -36.04 -12.14
CA ASN A 254 -10.84 -36.62 -10.89
C ASN A 254 -12.38 -36.52 -10.76
N ALA A 255 -13.06 -37.63 -11.03
CA ALA A 255 -14.52 -37.74 -10.91
C ALA A 255 -15.05 -37.42 -9.51
N SER A 256 -14.28 -37.71 -8.45
CA SER A 256 -14.69 -37.41 -7.07
C SER A 256 -14.73 -35.90 -6.78
N LEU A 257 -13.98 -35.10 -7.55
CA LEU A 257 -13.98 -33.63 -7.49
C LEU A 257 -14.98 -33.00 -8.49
N GLY A 258 -15.79 -33.83 -9.17
CA GLY A 258 -16.80 -33.40 -10.12
C GLY A 258 -16.24 -33.00 -11.49
N TRP A 259 -15.24 -33.73 -11.96
CA TRP A 259 -14.67 -33.56 -13.30
C TRP A 259 -14.90 -34.80 -14.15
N LYS A 260 -15.18 -34.58 -15.44
CA LYS A 260 -15.27 -35.64 -16.45
C LYS A 260 -14.32 -35.35 -17.60
N THR A 261 -13.79 -36.40 -18.23
CA THR A 261 -12.88 -36.26 -19.38
C THR A 261 -13.51 -35.47 -20.54
N ASN A 262 -12.81 -34.44 -21.03
CA ASN A 262 -13.20 -33.73 -22.24
C ASN A 262 -12.56 -34.37 -23.48
N GLY A 263 -13.32 -35.19 -24.21
CA GLY A 263 -12.82 -35.82 -25.44
C GLY A 263 -12.43 -34.83 -26.54
N GLN A 264 -12.99 -33.61 -26.53
CA GLN A 264 -12.66 -32.56 -27.51
C GLN A 264 -11.33 -31.87 -27.20
N ALA A 265 -10.85 -31.94 -25.95
CA ALA A 265 -9.59 -31.35 -25.53
C ALA A 265 -8.39 -32.30 -25.65
N ALA A 266 -8.57 -33.53 -26.14
CA ALA A 266 -7.54 -34.58 -26.18
C ALA A 266 -6.14 -34.12 -26.69
N SER A 267 -6.12 -33.28 -27.73
CA SER A 267 -4.91 -32.74 -28.35
C SER A 267 -4.43 -31.41 -27.76
N GLN A 268 -5.02 -30.96 -26.64
CA GLN A 268 -4.60 -29.76 -25.92
C GLN A 268 -3.52 -30.10 -24.89
N PRO A 269 -2.70 -29.11 -24.49
CA PRO A 269 -1.83 -29.19 -23.31
C PRO A 269 -2.58 -29.62 -22.05
N ALA A 270 -2.03 -30.61 -21.31
CA ALA A 270 -2.52 -30.99 -19.99
C ALA A 270 -1.95 -30.09 -18.88
N ASP A 271 -2.31 -28.81 -18.92
CA ASP A 271 -1.88 -27.82 -17.93
C ASP A 271 -2.81 -27.72 -16.71
N SER A 272 -4.08 -28.07 -16.85
CA SER A 272 -5.08 -28.00 -15.77
C SER A 272 -6.35 -28.81 -16.04
N ASP A 273 -7.13 -29.08 -14.97
CA ASP A 273 -8.47 -29.66 -15.08
C ASP A 273 -9.41 -28.81 -15.93
N ALA A 274 -9.29 -27.47 -15.87
CA ALA A 274 -10.15 -26.57 -16.64
C ALA A 274 -9.94 -26.69 -18.15
N THR A 275 -8.73 -27.06 -18.57
CA THR A 275 -8.40 -27.29 -19.98
C THR A 275 -8.84 -28.67 -20.45
N CYS A 276 -8.62 -29.69 -19.63
CA CYS A 276 -8.78 -31.10 -20.04
C CYS A 276 -10.10 -31.76 -19.62
N CYS A 277 -10.85 -31.14 -18.72
CA CYS A 277 -12.04 -31.73 -18.12
C CYS A 277 -13.27 -30.84 -18.31
N LEU A 278 -14.43 -31.47 -18.26
CA LEU A 278 -15.74 -30.83 -18.20
C LEU A 278 -16.24 -30.87 -16.75
N PRO A 279 -16.74 -29.75 -16.21
CA PRO A 279 -17.32 -29.73 -14.87
C PRO A 279 -18.63 -30.52 -14.85
N THR A 280 -18.86 -31.27 -13.79
CA THR A 280 -20.14 -31.93 -13.53
C THR A 280 -20.95 -31.14 -12.50
N CYS A 281 -22.23 -31.48 -12.38
CA CYS A 281 -23.14 -30.86 -11.41
C CYS A 281 -22.71 -31.01 -9.95
N ARG A 282 -21.78 -31.92 -9.60
CA ARG A 282 -21.13 -31.96 -8.27
C ARG A 282 -20.42 -30.65 -7.90
N ARG A 283 -19.93 -29.91 -8.89
CA ARG A 283 -19.24 -28.62 -8.70
C ARG A 283 -20.19 -27.43 -8.76
N TYR A 284 -21.45 -27.65 -9.17
CA TYR A 284 -22.41 -26.58 -9.34
C TYR A 284 -23.10 -26.24 -8.02
N SER A 285 -23.24 -24.94 -7.74
CA SER A 285 -23.96 -24.44 -6.58
C SER A 285 -25.28 -23.85 -7.04
N CYS A 286 -26.38 -24.41 -6.55
CA CYS A 286 -27.72 -24.01 -6.96
C CYS A 286 -28.07 -22.59 -6.47
N SER A 287 -28.78 -21.84 -7.31
CA SER A 287 -29.29 -20.50 -6.96
C SER A 287 -30.44 -20.56 -5.95
N HIS A 288 -30.84 -19.39 -5.43
CA HIS A 288 -31.98 -19.29 -4.54
C HIS A 288 -33.25 -19.85 -5.20
N GLY A 289 -33.94 -20.75 -4.49
CA GLY A 289 -35.12 -21.45 -5.01
C GLY A 289 -34.83 -22.81 -5.63
N TRP A 290 -33.58 -23.28 -5.58
CA TRP A 290 -33.16 -24.55 -6.13
C TRP A 290 -32.33 -25.36 -5.13
N VAL A 291 -32.37 -26.68 -5.24
CA VAL A 291 -31.55 -27.61 -4.44
C VAL A 291 -30.85 -28.62 -5.34
N ALA A 292 -29.66 -29.09 -4.93
CA ALA A 292 -28.85 -29.99 -5.74
C ALA A 292 -29.63 -31.26 -6.12
N ASN A 293 -29.54 -31.66 -7.38
CA ASN A 293 -30.14 -32.90 -7.88
C ASN A 293 -29.14 -34.06 -7.75
N PRO A 294 -29.30 -35.00 -6.80
CA PRO A 294 -28.34 -36.08 -6.62
C PRO A 294 -28.23 -36.98 -7.86
N LYS A 295 -29.31 -37.09 -8.65
CA LYS A 295 -29.36 -37.87 -9.89
C LYS A 295 -28.63 -37.21 -11.06
N ALA A 296 -28.37 -35.92 -10.99
CA ALA A 296 -27.61 -35.19 -12.01
C ALA A 296 -26.13 -34.97 -11.61
N SER A 297 -25.72 -35.33 -10.40
CA SER A 297 -24.39 -35.05 -9.84
C SER A 297 -23.21 -35.40 -10.78
N ASP A 298 -23.26 -36.54 -11.47
CA ASP A 298 -22.22 -37.00 -12.40
C ASP A 298 -22.43 -36.54 -13.86
N LYS A 299 -23.51 -35.80 -14.13
CA LYS A 299 -23.76 -35.21 -15.45
C LYS A 299 -22.95 -33.94 -15.61
N GLU A 300 -22.48 -33.73 -16.83
CA GLU A 300 -22.01 -32.44 -17.27
C GLU A 300 -23.15 -31.42 -17.14
N GLY A 301 -22.85 -30.27 -16.56
CA GLY A 301 -23.82 -29.21 -16.39
C GLY A 301 -23.26 -28.01 -15.62
N GLY A 302 -23.80 -26.84 -15.93
CA GLY A 302 -23.35 -25.55 -15.39
C GLY A 302 -24.50 -24.58 -15.09
N SER A 303 -25.74 -25.05 -15.08
CA SER A 303 -26.92 -24.26 -14.73
C SER A 303 -27.84 -24.95 -13.74
N ASP A 304 -28.77 -24.19 -13.15
CA ASP A 304 -29.78 -24.69 -12.24
C ASP A 304 -30.68 -25.72 -12.92
N GLU A 305 -31.05 -25.52 -14.19
CA GLU A 305 -31.90 -26.43 -14.97
C GLU A 305 -31.25 -27.80 -15.19
N GLU A 306 -29.92 -27.84 -15.31
CA GLU A 306 -29.17 -29.07 -15.54
C GLU A 306 -28.86 -29.79 -14.23
N CYS A 307 -28.52 -29.04 -13.18
CA CYS A 307 -27.89 -29.56 -11.97
C CYS A 307 -28.76 -29.56 -10.73
N CYS A 308 -29.89 -28.87 -10.74
CA CYS A 308 -30.71 -28.62 -9.57
C CYS A 308 -32.17 -29.01 -9.79
N LEU A 309 -32.94 -29.01 -8.69
CA LEU A 309 -34.38 -29.20 -8.65
C LEU A 309 -35.02 -27.94 -8.09
N LYS A 310 -36.12 -27.48 -8.68
CA LYS A 310 -36.86 -26.33 -8.15
C LYS A 310 -37.49 -26.68 -6.81
N THR A 311 -37.46 -25.70 -5.92
CA THR A 311 -38.14 -25.74 -4.64
C THR A 311 -39.36 -24.83 -4.64
N CYS A 312 -40.21 -24.98 -3.64
CA CYS A 312 -41.39 -24.14 -3.47
C CYS A 312 -41.11 -22.65 -3.28
N ARG A 313 -39.86 -22.25 -2.95
CA ARG A 313 -39.42 -20.84 -3.02
C ARG A 313 -39.52 -20.25 -4.42
N ALA A 314 -39.33 -21.06 -5.46
CA ALA A 314 -39.45 -20.65 -6.86
C ALA A 314 -40.88 -20.77 -7.40
N TYR A 315 -41.78 -21.43 -6.65
CA TYR A 315 -43.19 -21.58 -7.03
C TYR A 315 -44.02 -20.39 -6.57
N SER A 316 -44.89 -19.89 -7.46
CA SER A 316 -45.79 -18.78 -7.18
C SER A 316 -47.21 -19.29 -6.92
N CYS A 317 -47.70 -19.12 -5.70
CA CYS A 317 -49.07 -19.47 -5.32
C CYS A 317 -50.05 -18.37 -5.77
N ASP A 318 -51.19 -18.78 -6.34
CA ASP A 318 -52.21 -17.84 -6.77
C ASP A 318 -53.08 -17.39 -5.59
N ALA A 319 -52.73 -16.22 -5.04
CA ALA A 319 -53.48 -15.59 -3.95
C ALA A 319 -54.92 -15.21 -4.34
N SER A 320 -55.22 -15.02 -5.63
CA SER A 320 -56.58 -14.72 -6.10
C SER A 320 -57.53 -15.92 -5.99
N LEU A 321 -56.96 -17.13 -6.08
CA LEU A 321 -57.63 -18.40 -5.80
C LEU A 321 -57.53 -18.80 -4.32
N GLY A 322 -56.98 -17.92 -3.48
CA GLY A 322 -56.82 -18.09 -2.05
C GLY A 322 -55.73 -19.10 -1.65
N TRP A 323 -54.73 -19.32 -2.50
CA TRP A 323 -53.55 -20.12 -2.18
C TRP A 323 -52.37 -19.22 -1.83
N LEU A 324 -51.74 -19.48 -0.69
CA LEU A 324 -50.60 -18.72 -0.20
C LEU A 324 -49.38 -19.64 -0.05
N GLN A 325 -48.19 -19.07 -0.12
CA GLN A 325 -46.95 -19.82 0.05
C GLN A 325 -46.91 -20.44 1.46
N ASP A 326 -46.65 -21.74 1.55
CA ASP A 326 -46.47 -22.42 2.83
C ASP A 326 -45.05 -22.15 3.37
N PRO A 327 -44.89 -21.43 4.50
CA PRO A 327 -43.58 -21.14 5.06
C PRO A 327 -42.78 -22.39 5.41
N VAL A 328 -43.45 -23.52 5.69
CA VAL A 328 -42.81 -24.79 6.09
C VAL A 328 -42.36 -25.61 4.87
N SER A 329 -42.94 -25.36 3.70
CA SER A 329 -42.64 -26.12 2.47
C SER A 329 -41.66 -25.41 1.53
N LEU A 330 -41.20 -24.20 1.88
CA LEU A 330 -40.30 -23.40 1.05
C LEU A 330 -39.09 -24.18 0.48
N ASP A 331 -38.43 -25.00 1.32
CA ASP A 331 -37.23 -25.77 0.94
C ASP A 331 -37.53 -27.16 0.36
N LYS A 332 -38.81 -27.53 0.22
CA LYS A 332 -39.21 -28.79 -0.41
C LYS A 332 -39.10 -28.67 -1.93
N VAL A 333 -38.69 -29.75 -2.56
CA VAL A 333 -38.76 -29.90 -4.03
C VAL A 333 -40.22 -29.99 -4.44
N GLY A 334 -40.66 -29.12 -5.32
CA GLY A 334 -42.05 -29.05 -5.78
C GLY A 334 -42.28 -27.93 -6.78
N GLU A 335 -43.19 -28.17 -7.72
CA GLU A 335 -43.63 -27.21 -8.74
C GLU A 335 -45.15 -27.18 -8.88
N ASP A 336 -45.87 -27.55 -7.82
CA ASP A 336 -47.32 -27.68 -7.83
C ASP A 336 -47.96 -27.10 -6.56
N VAL A 337 -49.24 -26.73 -6.66
CA VAL A 337 -50.01 -26.10 -5.58
C VAL A 337 -50.06 -26.98 -4.34
N SER A 338 -50.21 -28.30 -4.47
CA SER A 338 -50.38 -29.20 -3.32
C SER A 338 -49.10 -29.39 -2.52
N THR A 339 -47.95 -29.27 -3.17
CA THR A 339 -46.63 -29.36 -2.52
C THR A 339 -46.20 -28.02 -1.92
N CYS A 340 -46.51 -26.91 -2.60
CA CYS A 340 -45.89 -25.61 -2.30
C CYS A 340 -46.80 -24.58 -1.66
N CYS A 341 -48.11 -24.77 -1.72
CA CYS A 341 -49.08 -23.80 -1.23
C CYS A 341 -49.94 -24.39 -0.12
N LYS A 342 -50.44 -23.48 0.71
CA LYS A 342 -51.44 -23.74 1.74
C LYS A 342 -52.62 -22.79 1.51
N PRO A 343 -53.87 -23.20 1.76
CA PRO A 343 -55.00 -22.29 1.59
C PRO A 343 -54.88 -21.10 2.55
N ALA A 344 -55.48 -19.98 2.16
CA ALA A 344 -55.62 -18.81 3.00
C ALA A 344 -56.69 -19.05 4.07
N CYS A 345 -56.49 -18.51 5.27
CA CYS A 345 -57.47 -18.57 6.34
C CYS A 345 -58.83 -17.96 6.00
N SER A 346 -58.92 -17.12 4.96
CA SER A 346 -60.19 -16.63 4.41
C SER A 346 -61.09 -17.75 3.88
N GLN A 347 -60.52 -18.90 3.53
CA GLN A 347 -61.24 -20.09 3.08
C GLN A 347 -61.59 -21.05 4.22
N HIS A 348 -60.97 -20.91 5.39
CA HIS A 348 -61.20 -21.78 6.54
C HIS A 348 -62.52 -21.46 7.24
N LYS A 349 -63.28 -22.49 7.59
CA LYS A 349 -64.51 -22.35 8.38
C LYS A 349 -64.23 -22.81 9.81
N CYS A 350 -64.28 -21.86 10.75
CA CYS A 350 -64.03 -22.15 12.16
C CYS A 350 -65.02 -23.19 12.71
N SER A 351 -64.50 -24.19 13.41
CA SER A 351 -65.31 -25.18 14.11
C SER A 351 -66.08 -24.56 15.29
N SER A 352 -66.99 -25.34 15.88
CA SER A 352 -67.73 -24.91 17.09
C SER A 352 -66.76 -24.50 18.22
N GLY A 353 -67.01 -23.33 18.82
CA GLY A 353 -66.15 -22.75 19.85
C GLY A 353 -64.97 -21.92 19.33
N TRP A 354 -64.88 -21.71 18.02
CA TRP A 354 -63.89 -20.85 17.37
C TRP A 354 -64.57 -19.76 16.54
N VAL A 355 -63.98 -18.57 16.51
CA VAL A 355 -64.50 -17.41 15.80
C VAL A 355 -63.46 -16.88 14.81
N ALA A 356 -63.94 -16.35 13.68
CA ALA A 356 -63.08 -15.91 12.59
C ALA A 356 -62.09 -14.83 13.04
N ASN A 357 -60.80 -15.04 12.76
CA ASN A 357 -59.76 -14.06 13.05
C ASN A 357 -59.52 -13.14 11.85
N ALA A 358 -60.14 -11.95 11.85
CA ALA A 358 -60.00 -10.98 10.76
C ALA A 358 -58.53 -10.59 10.48
N ALA A 359 -57.66 -10.59 11.50
CA ALA A 359 -56.24 -10.24 11.36
C ALA A 359 -55.43 -11.31 10.61
N LYS A 360 -55.87 -12.57 10.65
CA LYS A 360 -55.22 -13.70 9.96
C LYS A 360 -55.86 -14.06 8.62
N ARG A 361 -56.87 -13.31 8.16
CA ARG A 361 -57.63 -13.61 6.94
C ARG A 361 -56.75 -13.86 5.69
N ASN A 362 -55.64 -13.14 5.56
CA ASN A 362 -54.72 -13.23 4.43
C ASN A 362 -53.42 -13.98 4.76
N THR A 363 -53.41 -14.83 5.79
CA THR A 363 -52.27 -15.69 6.13
C THR A 363 -52.55 -17.13 5.71
N ALA A 364 -51.49 -17.88 5.42
CA ALA A 364 -51.56 -19.31 5.11
C ALA A 364 -51.98 -20.11 6.35
N GLY A 365 -52.99 -20.98 6.21
CA GLY A 365 -53.51 -21.80 7.31
C GLY A 365 -54.80 -22.53 6.93
N ASP A 366 -55.01 -23.70 7.52
CA ASP A 366 -56.16 -24.58 7.27
C ASP A 366 -56.73 -25.22 8.54
N THR A 367 -56.25 -24.80 9.71
CA THR A 367 -56.69 -25.27 11.02
C THR A 367 -57.28 -24.15 11.86
N ASP A 368 -58.07 -24.52 12.86
CA ASP A 368 -58.67 -23.55 13.78
C ASP A 368 -57.60 -22.77 14.57
N GLU A 369 -56.53 -23.44 14.99
CA GLU A 369 -55.40 -22.83 15.69
C GLU A 369 -54.65 -21.80 14.82
N GLU A 370 -54.54 -22.08 13.53
CA GLU A 370 -53.90 -21.18 12.59
C GLU A 370 -54.81 -20.01 12.22
N CYS A 371 -56.10 -20.23 12.00
CA CYS A 371 -56.99 -19.27 11.33
C CYS A 371 -58.05 -18.61 12.20
N CYS A 372 -58.33 -19.14 13.38
CA CYS A 372 -59.43 -18.68 14.23
C CYS A 372 -58.91 -18.17 15.58
N LEU A 373 -59.83 -17.59 16.37
CA LEU A 373 -59.64 -17.28 17.78
C LEU A 373 -60.56 -18.19 18.58
N LYS A 374 -60.14 -18.66 19.76
CA LYS A 374 -61.09 -19.37 20.63
C LYS A 374 -62.17 -18.42 21.11
N SER A 375 -63.38 -18.93 21.19
CA SER A 375 -64.52 -18.21 21.72
C SER A 375 -64.72 -18.51 23.21
N CYS A 376 -65.53 -17.70 23.87
CA CYS A 376 -65.91 -17.91 25.26
C CYS A 376 -66.70 -19.22 25.49
N LEU A 377 -67.16 -19.89 24.43
CA LEU A 377 -67.69 -21.25 24.52
C LEU A 377 -66.62 -22.25 25.03
N LEU A 378 -65.37 -22.11 24.61
CA LEU A 378 -64.26 -22.99 25.00
C LEU A 378 -63.62 -22.59 26.34
N HIS A 379 -63.95 -21.42 26.88
CA HIS A 379 -63.42 -20.94 28.16
C HIS A 379 -64.18 -21.53 29.36
N SER A 380 -63.45 -21.92 30.40
CA SER A 380 -64.02 -22.38 31.68
C SER A 380 -63.76 -21.33 32.75
N CYS A 381 -64.82 -20.88 33.43
CA CYS A 381 -64.71 -19.86 34.47
C CYS A 381 -64.13 -20.47 35.76
N SER A 382 -62.95 -20.01 36.17
CA SER A 382 -62.28 -20.47 37.39
C SER A 382 -61.81 -19.28 38.22
N GLY A 383 -62.67 -18.80 39.13
CA GLY A 383 -62.33 -17.72 40.05
C GLY A 383 -61.67 -18.22 41.34
N ASN A 384 -60.63 -17.54 41.82
CA ASN A 384 -59.93 -17.90 43.07
C ASN A 384 -60.64 -17.37 44.34
N ASP A 385 -61.47 -16.31 44.23
CA ASP A 385 -62.13 -15.65 45.38
C ASP A 385 -63.62 -15.31 45.16
N ALA A 386 -64.17 -15.55 43.96
CA ALA A 386 -65.57 -15.30 43.61
C ALA A 386 -66.13 -16.39 42.70
N ILE A 387 -67.41 -16.75 42.88
CA ILE A 387 -68.10 -17.69 41.99
C ILE A 387 -68.37 -16.97 40.66
N LEU A 388 -67.53 -17.25 39.67
CA LEU A 388 -67.66 -16.73 38.31
C LEU A 388 -68.52 -17.68 37.46
N VAL A 389 -69.45 -17.12 36.69
CA VAL A 389 -70.26 -17.81 35.70
C VAL A 389 -70.00 -17.24 34.31
N LYS A 390 -70.29 -18.00 33.25
CA LYS A 390 -70.21 -17.48 31.88
C LYS A 390 -71.20 -16.34 31.70
N LYS A 391 -70.78 -15.26 31.02
CA LYS A 391 -71.73 -14.20 30.65
C LYS A 391 -72.76 -14.75 29.68
N LEU A 392 -73.99 -14.28 29.76
CA LEU A 392 -75.06 -14.75 28.90
C LEU A 392 -74.91 -14.20 27.47
N GLY A 393 -75.08 -15.07 26.46
CA GLY A 393 -75.13 -14.68 25.05
C GLY A 393 -73.78 -14.30 24.42
N ILE A 394 -72.66 -14.67 25.04
CA ILE A 394 -71.31 -14.36 24.54
C ILE A 394 -70.53 -15.60 24.08
N ASP A 395 -71.18 -16.76 23.92
CA ASP A 395 -70.50 -18.00 23.53
C ASP A 395 -69.74 -17.85 22.20
N ASP A 396 -70.23 -17.00 21.29
CA ASP A 396 -69.61 -16.66 20.01
C ASP A 396 -68.70 -15.41 20.07
N ALA A 397 -68.41 -14.89 21.27
CA ALA A 397 -67.48 -13.78 21.45
C ALA A 397 -66.03 -14.30 21.54
N PRO A 398 -65.05 -13.63 20.91
CA PRO A 398 -63.64 -13.99 21.05
C PRO A 398 -63.16 -13.78 22.49
N GLY A 399 -62.53 -14.80 23.09
CA GLY A 399 -61.99 -14.70 24.44
C GLY A 399 -61.52 -16.03 25.03
N GLU A 400 -60.38 -15.97 25.74
CA GLU A 400 -59.76 -17.11 26.45
C GLU A 400 -59.48 -16.80 27.93
N THR A 401 -60.09 -15.76 28.48
CA THR A 401 -59.80 -15.30 29.83
C THR A 401 -61.09 -15.08 30.61
N ASP A 402 -61.01 -15.24 31.93
CA ASP A 402 -62.15 -14.97 32.82
C ASP A 402 -62.66 -13.53 32.64
N LYS A 403 -61.76 -12.56 32.45
CA LYS A 403 -62.14 -11.16 32.21
C LYS A 403 -63.02 -10.98 30.97
N ALA A 404 -62.69 -11.69 29.89
CA ALA A 404 -63.45 -11.65 28.65
C ALA A 404 -64.78 -12.39 28.78
N CYS A 405 -64.74 -13.61 29.36
CA CYS A 405 -65.79 -14.61 29.22
C CYS A 405 -66.68 -14.83 30.46
N CYS A 406 -66.28 -14.31 31.62
CA CYS A 406 -66.93 -14.61 32.88
C CYS A 406 -67.35 -13.35 33.63
N GLU A 407 -68.40 -13.47 34.42
CA GLU A 407 -68.92 -12.45 35.32
C GLU A 407 -69.29 -13.08 36.67
N PRO A 408 -69.41 -12.30 37.75
CA PRO A 408 -69.92 -12.82 39.02
C PRO A 408 -71.32 -13.44 38.88
N ALA A 409 -71.60 -14.53 39.60
CA ALA A 409 -72.89 -15.23 39.57
C ALA A 409 -74.11 -14.30 39.81
N ASP A 410 -73.95 -13.28 40.65
CA ASP A 410 -74.99 -12.30 40.97
C ASP A 410 -75.42 -11.46 39.76
N CYS A 411 -74.56 -11.30 38.74
CA CYS A 411 -74.91 -10.55 37.53
C CYS A 411 -75.94 -11.26 36.64
N GLN A 412 -76.24 -12.55 36.82
CA GLN A 412 -77.29 -13.23 36.03
C GLN A 412 -78.72 -12.95 36.53
N GLU A 413 -78.90 -12.55 37.79
CA GLU A 413 -80.23 -12.27 38.36
C GLU A 413 -80.73 -10.84 38.06
N TRP A 414 -79.81 -9.89 37.84
CA TRP A 414 -80.11 -8.46 37.69
C TRP A 414 -80.68 -8.03 36.32
N PRO A 415 -80.27 -8.60 35.17
CA PRO A 415 -80.79 -8.25 33.85
C PRO A 415 -82.31 -8.47 33.71
N ARG A 416 -82.90 -9.32 34.55
CA ARG A 416 -84.34 -9.65 34.54
C ARG A 416 -85.19 -8.79 35.47
N LYS A 417 -84.60 -7.97 36.35
CA LYS A 417 -85.35 -7.07 37.24
C LYS A 417 -85.40 -5.67 36.62
N LEU A 418 -86.46 -5.38 35.86
CA LEU A 418 -86.94 -4.00 35.66
C LEU A 418 -87.44 -3.47 37.01
N ALA A 419 -86.51 -3.05 37.89
CA ALA A 419 -86.86 -2.53 39.19
C ALA A 419 -87.35 -1.08 39.06
N GLN A 420 -88.56 -0.83 39.57
CA GLN A 420 -89.11 0.52 39.67
C GLN A 420 -88.27 1.33 40.68
N ALA A 421 -87.52 2.33 40.20
CA ALA A 421 -86.80 3.25 41.09
C ALA A 421 -87.80 4.23 41.74
N GLU A 422 -88.44 3.79 42.84
CA GLU A 422 -89.48 4.57 43.55
C GLU A 422 -88.98 5.98 43.93
N LYS A 423 -87.67 6.16 44.16
CA LYS A 423 -87.07 7.44 44.59
C LYS A 423 -86.00 8.05 43.65
N GLY A 424 -85.94 7.64 42.38
CA GLY A 424 -85.01 8.21 41.37
C GLY A 424 -83.62 7.55 41.34
N CYS A 425 -82.77 7.91 40.37
CA CYS A 425 -81.48 7.23 40.07
C CYS A 425 -80.45 7.26 41.22
N GLU A 426 -80.71 7.99 42.33
CA GLU A 426 -79.75 8.27 43.39
C GLU A 426 -79.52 7.11 44.39
N LYS A 427 -80.42 6.11 44.44
CA LYS A 427 -80.34 4.98 45.38
C LYS A 427 -80.15 3.60 44.74
N VAL A 428 -79.86 3.53 43.44
CA VAL A 428 -79.47 2.26 42.81
C VAL A 428 -78.08 1.88 43.34
N PRO A 429 -77.88 0.69 43.94
CA PRO A 429 -76.56 0.26 44.38
C PRO A 429 -75.61 0.23 43.19
N ILE A 430 -74.50 0.97 43.27
CA ILE A 430 -73.41 0.84 42.30
C ILE A 430 -72.65 -0.45 42.71
N THR A 431 -73.13 -1.61 42.28
CA THR A 431 -72.25 -2.79 42.25
C THR A 431 -71.32 -2.58 41.07
N GLN A 432 -70.01 -2.62 41.32
CA GLN A 432 -68.99 -2.09 40.40
C GLN A 432 -68.83 -2.85 39.07
N GLU A 433 -69.64 -3.88 38.79
CA GLU A 433 -69.27 -4.88 37.78
C GLU A 433 -70.37 -5.32 36.80
N CYS A 434 -71.64 -4.94 36.99
CA CYS A 434 -72.70 -5.30 36.04
C CYS A 434 -73.18 -4.04 35.29
N ASN A 435 -72.88 -3.92 33.99
CA ASN A 435 -73.44 -2.85 33.14
C ASN A 435 -74.97 -3.00 33.05
N GLY A 436 -75.74 -2.01 33.52
CA GLY A 436 -77.21 -2.06 33.52
C GLY A 436 -77.89 -0.74 33.14
N MET A 437 -79.03 -0.83 32.45
CA MET A 437 -79.96 0.28 32.15
C MET A 437 -81.26 0.12 32.95
N TYR A 438 -81.78 1.23 33.47
CA TYR A 438 -83.00 1.33 34.28
C TYR A 438 -83.96 2.35 33.63
N GLU A 439 -85.27 2.09 33.64
CA GLU A 439 -86.28 2.99 33.07
C GLU A 439 -87.37 3.30 34.10
N LYS A 440 -87.74 4.57 34.23
CA LYS A 440 -88.88 5.03 35.04
C LYS A 440 -89.91 5.68 34.13
N SER A 441 -91.14 5.16 34.15
CA SER A 441 -92.31 5.84 33.60
C SER A 441 -93.00 6.67 34.69
N LYS A 442 -93.32 7.92 34.39
CA LYS A 442 -94.23 8.75 35.19
C LYS A 442 -95.38 9.21 34.30
N PRO A 443 -96.65 8.97 34.68
CA PRO A 443 -97.77 9.65 34.05
C PRO A 443 -97.67 11.14 34.38
N ALA A 444 -97.73 12.01 33.37
CA ALA A 444 -97.95 13.42 33.54
C ALA A 444 -99.46 13.68 33.67
N ASP A 445 -99.82 14.77 34.34
CA ASP A 445 -101.23 15.11 34.64
C ASP A 445 -102.08 15.38 33.37
N ASP A 446 -101.46 15.43 32.19
CA ASP A 446 -102.09 15.52 30.87
C ASP A 446 -102.37 14.17 30.19
N GLY A 447 -102.01 13.06 30.84
CA GLY A 447 -102.19 11.69 30.31
C GLY A 447 -101.03 11.17 29.46
N SER A 448 -99.96 11.96 29.25
CA SER A 448 -98.72 11.47 28.61
C SER A 448 -97.84 10.72 29.61
N THR A 449 -97.00 9.79 29.15
CA THR A 449 -96.02 9.09 30.02
C THR A 449 -94.62 9.56 29.70
N THR A 450 -93.93 10.20 30.65
CA THR A 450 -92.52 10.56 30.51
C THR A 450 -91.63 9.41 30.97
N PHE A 451 -90.62 9.08 30.16
CA PHE A 451 -89.66 8.01 30.45
C PHE A 451 -88.31 8.63 30.82
N SER A 452 -87.80 8.33 32.00
CA SER A 452 -86.44 8.67 32.42
C SER A 452 -85.60 7.41 32.43
N ARG A 453 -84.52 7.38 31.65
CA ARG A 453 -83.56 6.26 31.61
C ARG A 453 -82.32 6.59 32.44
N CYS A 454 -81.96 5.72 33.37
CA CYS A 454 -80.70 5.77 34.11
C CYS A 454 -79.79 4.65 33.60
N GLY A 455 -78.53 4.93 33.29
CA GLY A 455 -77.55 3.92 32.92
C GLY A 455 -76.21 4.16 33.60
N TYR A 456 -75.41 3.11 33.72
CA TYR A 456 -74.02 3.21 34.14
C TYR A 456 -73.13 2.81 32.97
N GLN A 457 -72.08 3.60 32.73
CA GLN A 457 -71.07 3.25 31.75
C GLN A 457 -69.71 3.24 32.42
N TYR A 458 -69.00 2.13 32.25
CA TYR A 458 -67.62 1.99 32.69
C TYR A 458 -66.70 2.50 31.57
N VAL A 459 -66.02 3.62 31.79
CA VAL A 459 -65.07 4.20 30.82
C VAL A 459 -63.76 4.47 31.55
N GLY A 460 -62.69 3.78 31.17
CA GLY A 460 -61.34 4.06 31.67
C GLY A 460 -61.15 3.91 33.19
N GLY A 461 -61.84 2.97 33.85
CA GLY A 461 -61.66 2.71 35.30
C GLY A 461 -62.50 3.61 36.21
N GLN A 462 -63.40 4.44 35.66
CA GLN A 462 -64.33 5.26 36.42
C GLN A 462 -65.78 4.94 36.03
N VAL A 463 -66.67 4.92 37.01
CA VAL A 463 -68.12 4.72 36.81
C VAL A 463 -68.76 6.08 36.58
N PHE A 464 -69.41 6.26 35.43
CA PHE A 464 -70.18 7.47 35.13
C PHE A 464 -71.67 7.21 35.32
N ARG A 465 -72.37 8.13 36.00
CA ARG A 465 -73.83 8.12 36.11
C ARG A 465 -74.41 8.85 34.91
N CYS A 466 -75.17 8.12 34.09
CA CYS A 466 -75.82 8.69 32.92
C CYS A 466 -77.33 8.84 33.18
N GLY A 467 -77.83 10.06 33.08
CA GLY A 467 -79.25 10.40 33.17
C GLY A 467 -79.72 11.10 31.91
N SER A 468 -80.97 10.86 31.51
CA SER A 468 -81.63 11.61 30.44
C SER A 468 -82.35 12.83 31.01
N LEU A 469 -82.08 14.03 30.45
CA LEU A 469 -82.90 15.23 30.69
C LEU A 469 -84.10 15.31 29.72
N ASP A 470 -84.04 14.57 28.61
CA ASP A 470 -85.17 14.37 27.69
C ASP A 470 -84.95 13.12 26.81
N ALA A 471 -86.03 12.54 26.28
CA ALA A 471 -86.15 11.16 25.74
C ALA A 471 -85.18 10.74 24.61
N SER A 472 -84.29 11.62 24.16
CA SER A 472 -83.35 11.38 23.06
C SER A 472 -81.87 11.68 23.36
N LYS A 473 -81.51 12.19 24.55
CA LYS A 473 -80.09 12.40 24.94
C LYS A 473 -79.79 11.97 26.37
N LEU A 474 -78.76 11.12 26.53
CA LEU A 474 -78.13 10.79 27.81
C LEU A 474 -76.98 11.76 28.06
N VAL A 475 -76.99 12.42 29.22
CA VAL A 475 -75.89 13.27 29.69
C VAL A 475 -75.25 12.56 30.88
N CYS A 476 -73.96 12.27 30.78
CA CYS A 476 -73.22 11.59 31.86
C CYS A 476 -72.47 12.63 32.70
N GLY A 477 -72.80 12.67 33.99
CA GLY A 477 -72.11 13.48 34.99
C GLY A 477 -71.15 12.59 35.80
N ARG A 478 -70.11 13.21 36.35
CA ARG A 478 -69.13 12.52 37.18
C ARG A 478 -69.71 12.17 38.56
#